data_AF-A0A2Z4L7S5-F1
#
_entry.id   AF-A0A2Z4L7S5-F1
#
_cell.length_a   1.000
_cell.length_b   1.000
_cell.length_c   1.000
_cell.angle_alpha   90.00
_cell.angle_beta   90.00
_cell.angle_gamma   90.00
#
_symmetry.space_group_name_H-M   'P 1'
#
loop_
_entity.id
_entity.type
_entity.pdbx_description
1 polymer ?
#
loop_
_entity_poly.entity_id
_entity_poly.type
_entity_poly.pdbx_seq_one_letter_code
_entity_poly.pdbx_strand_id
1 'polypeptide(L)'
;MKMICMGLDISDNDISCSKDIVNNVDESLSEIVDDNVIFSKITNVTGDDITVTTIINDDSSRDATNKRVYDILHENALGFDDLDGVAESMADAGEGISYAEIELNRDFYPDAVVVAFDTYCGESFVSDVALKATKAIEGMDNVGCVSCSVVDDVKKIPGVGYVSQDTDDPVIVASVENTGDVGVVAGAAIGAILGYQNTYLVKRNTPCNVIPGSAIFSVSAIMNCNIIDLSHAFIHRCRVLE
;
A
#
# COMPACT_ATOMS: atom_id res chain seq x y z
N MET A 1 -5.20 18.03 -2.99
CA MET A 1 -5.68 16.96 -2.08
C MET A 1 -4.85 15.78 -2.45
N LYS A 2 -4.22 15.12 -1.49
CA LYS A 2 -3.30 14.03 -1.77
C LYS A 2 -3.78 12.76 -1.10
N MET A 3 -3.54 11.63 -1.75
CA MET A 3 -3.65 10.32 -1.14
C MET A 3 -2.25 9.76 -0.96
N ILE A 4 -1.98 9.28 0.25
CA ILE A 4 -0.68 8.82 0.69
C ILE A 4 -0.87 7.39 1.20
N CYS A 5 -0.01 6.48 0.76
CA CYS A 5 0.04 5.11 1.24
C CYS A 5 1.41 4.83 1.87
N MET A 6 1.39 4.20 3.05
CA MET A 6 2.55 3.71 3.78
C MET A 6 2.38 2.22 4.03
N GLY A 7 3.26 1.41 3.48
CA GLY A 7 3.36 -0.04 3.74
C GLY A 7 4.61 -0.35 4.56
N LEU A 8 4.50 -1.32 5.49
CA LEU A 8 5.64 -1.88 6.21
C LEU A 8 5.32 -3.22 6.85
N ASP A 9 6.38 -3.93 7.21
CA ASP A 9 6.40 -5.01 8.18
C ASP A 9 6.12 -4.48 9.58
N ILE A 10 4.97 -4.86 10.13
CA ILE A 10 4.58 -4.43 11.48
C ILE A 10 4.70 -5.55 12.52
N SER A 11 4.80 -6.80 12.08
CA SER A 11 4.82 -7.95 12.98
C SER A 11 6.24 -8.42 13.26
N ASP A 12 6.46 -9.08 14.38
CA ASP A 12 7.73 -9.72 14.74
C ASP A 12 7.90 -11.12 14.12
N ASN A 13 7.08 -11.43 13.12
CA ASN A 13 7.04 -12.70 12.43
C ASN A 13 6.70 -12.47 10.95
N ASP A 14 7.55 -12.98 10.08
CA ASP A 14 7.48 -12.90 8.60
C ASP A 14 6.34 -13.75 8.00
N ILE A 15 5.17 -13.77 8.65
CA ILE A 15 4.06 -14.65 8.30
C ILE A 15 2.71 -13.95 8.42
N SER A 16 2.43 -13.28 9.54
CA SER A 16 1.08 -12.76 9.78
C SER A 16 0.98 -11.61 10.76
N CYS A 17 0.10 -10.67 10.41
CA CYS A 17 -0.31 -9.61 11.30
C CYS A 17 -1.38 -10.07 12.30
N SER A 18 -1.15 -9.77 13.58
CA SER A 18 -2.11 -10.05 14.64
C SER A 18 -3.33 -9.12 14.52
N LYS A 19 -4.50 -9.63 14.92
CA LYS A 19 -5.74 -8.82 14.93
C LYS A 19 -5.66 -7.63 15.88
N ASP A 20 -4.91 -7.77 16.96
CA ASP A 20 -4.78 -6.71 17.96
C ASP A 20 -3.98 -5.53 17.40
N ILE A 21 -2.90 -5.77 16.66
CA ILE A 21 -2.17 -4.73 15.91
C ILE A 21 -3.11 -4.03 14.93
N VAL A 22 -3.82 -4.80 14.10
CA VAL A 22 -4.74 -4.24 13.08
C VAL A 22 -5.80 -3.36 13.74
N ASN A 23 -6.41 -3.82 14.84
CA ASN A 23 -7.44 -3.04 15.54
C ASN A 23 -6.86 -1.78 16.19
N ASN A 24 -5.73 -1.87 16.89
CA ASN A 24 -5.14 -0.74 17.59
C ASN A 24 -4.67 0.34 16.61
N VAL A 25 -4.08 -0.06 15.48
CA VAL A 25 -3.65 0.88 14.43
C VAL A 25 -4.89 1.53 13.80
N ASP A 26 -5.93 0.79 13.42
CA ASP A 26 -7.13 1.39 12.81
C ASP A 26 -7.87 2.33 13.79
N GLU A 27 -7.93 1.98 15.07
CA GLU A 27 -8.44 2.86 16.14
C GLU A 27 -7.60 4.15 16.24
N SER A 28 -6.28 4.04 16.30
CA SER A 28 -5.37 5.20 16.41
C SER A 28 -5.42 6.11 15.18
N LEU A 29 -5.56 5.52 13.98
CA LEU A 29 -5.70 6.29 12.73
C LEU A 29 -7.03 7.05 12.68
N SER A 30 -8.09 6.52 13.31
CA SER A 30 -9.37 7.21 13.38
C SER A 30 -9.31 8.49 14.22
N GLU A 31 -8.38 8.56 15.19
CA GLU A 31 -8.21 9.73 16.07
C GLU A 31 -7.54 10.92 15.38
N ILE A 32 -6.83 10.68 14.26
CA ILE A 32 -6.13 11.75 13.52
C ILE A 32 -6.99 12.37 12.42
N VAL A 33 -8.20 11.83 12.19
CA VAL A 33 -9.12 12.35 11.18
C VAL A 33 -9.73 13.67 11.64
N ASP A 34 -9.55 14.71 10.84
CA ASP A 34 -10.02 16.07 11.10
C ASP A 34 -10.30 16.83 9.78
N ASP A 35 -10.36 18.16 9.82
CA ASP A 35 -10.59 18.99 8.63
C ASP A 35 -9.45 18.90 7.59
N ASN A 36 -8.23 18.56 8.01
CA ASN A 36 -7.05 18.41 7.15
C ASN A 36 -6.86 16.95 6.70
N VAL A 37 -7.09 15.99 7.58
CA VAL A 37 -7.01 14.54 7.31
C VAL A 37 -8.42 13.98 7.19
N ILE A 38 -8.93 13.83 5.97
CA ILE A 38 -10.34 13.44 5.77
C ILE A 38 -10.56 11.91 5.77
N PHE A 39 -9.49 11.14 5.69
CA PHE A 39 -9.49 9.69 5.71
C PHE A 39 -8.12 9.19 6.16
N SER A 40 -8.09 8.21 7.06
CA SER A 40 -6.87 7.52 7.47
C SER A 40 -7.26 6.14 7.99
N LYS A 41 -6.89 5.08 7.28
CA LYS A 41 -7.29 3.69 7.61
C LYS A 41 -6.31 2.66 7.05
N ILE A 42 -6.33 1.45 7.62
CA ILE A 42 -5.60 0.29 7.08
C ILE A 42 -6.33 -0.26 5.84
N THR A 43 -5.80 0.01 4.65
CA THR A 43 -6.37 -0.46 3.38
C THR A 43 -6.04 -1.91 3.10
N ASN A 44 -4.82 -2.35 3.43
CA ASN A 44 -4.36 -3.70 3.16
C ASN A 44 -3.70 -4.31 4.39
N VAL A 45 -3.83 -5.62 4.51
CA VAL A 45 -3.07 -6.47 5.42
C VAL A 45 -2.67 -7.67 4.57
N THR A 46 -1.39 -7.85 4.31
CA THR A 46 -0.86 -8.86 3.39
C THR A 46 0.24 -9.58 4.15
N GLY A 47 0.03 -10.85 4.51
CA GLY A 47 0.86 -11.53 5.52
C GLY A 47 1.03 -10.72 6.79
N ASP A 48 2.27 -10.34 7.10
CA ASP A 48 2.64 -9.51 8.24
C ASP A 48 2.73 -8.01 7.98
N ASP A 49 2.66 -7.60 6.71
CA ASP A 49 2.60 -6.21 6.33
C ASP A 49 1.23 -5.59 6.58
N ILE A 50 1.26 -4.31 6.89
CA ILE A 50 0.08 -3.45 6.79
C ILE A 50 0.32 -2.29 5.85
N THR A 51 -0.72 -1.91 5.11
CA THR A 51 -0.73 -0.65 4.35
C THR A 51 -1.78 0.28 4.91
N VAL A 52 -1.34 1.47 5.31
CA VAL A 52 -2.19 2.58 5.70
C VAL A 52 -2.37 3.52 4.52
N THR A 53 -3.60 3.94 4.26
CA THR A 53 -3.89 5.00 3.30
C THR A 53 -4.53 6.19 4.00
N THR A 54 -3.98 7.36 3.71
CA THR A 54 -4.39 8.64 4.29
C THR A 54 -4.69 9.63 3.18
N ILE A 55 -5.81 10.36 3.29
CA ILE A 55 -6.18 11.43 2.37
C ILE A 55 -6.10 12.76 3.11
N ILE A 56 -5.29 13.67 2.59
CA ILE A 56 -5.12 15.03 3.12
C ILE A 56 -5.71 16.08 2.17
N ASN A 57 -6.38 17.07 2.76
CA ASN A 57 -6.96 18.19 2.02
C ASN A 57 -5.88 19.16 1.53
N ASP A 58 -4.92 19.50 2.39
CA ASP A 58 -3.90 20.51 2.17
C ASP A 58 -2.49 19.92 2.34
N ASP A 59 -1.60 20.24 1.40
CA ASP A 59 -0.20 19.83 1.40
C ASP A 59 0.57 20.41 2.59
N SER A 60 0.12 21.54 3.16
CA SER A 60 0.73 22.12 4.36
C SER A 60 0.71 21.19 5.57
N SER A 61 -0.21 20.22 5.62
CA SER A 61 -0.32 19.22 6.69
C SER A 61 0.51 17.96 6.44
N ARG A 62 1.05 17.77 5.23
CA ARG A 62 1.65 16.51 4.77
C ARG A 62 2.72 15.96 5.72
N ASP A 63 3.72 16.77 6.06
CA ASP A 63 4.84 16.32 6.90
C ASP A 63 4.36 15.93 8.30
N ALA A 64 3.45 16.71 8.90
CA ALA A 64 2.90 16.42 10.21
C ALA A 64 2.01 15.16 10.20
N THR A 65 1.19 14.99 9.16
CA THR A 65 0.35 13.81 9.00
C THR A 65 1.18 12.55 8.77
N ASN A 66 2.17 12.60 7.88
CA ASN A 66 3.09 11.50 7.64
C ASN A 66 3.82 11.09 8.92
N LYS A 67 4.34 12.07 9.66
CA LYS A 67 4.99 11.81 10.95
C LYS A 67 4.04 11.18 11.95
N ARG A 68 2.79 11.65 12.03
CA ARG A 68 1.81 11.09 12.96
C ARG A 68 1.41 9.65 12.58
N VAL A 69 1.24 9.35 11.30
CA VAL A 69 0.99 7.98 10.82
C VAL A 69 2.18 7.08 11.16
N TYR A 70 3.40 7.54 10.89
CA TYR A 70 4.63 6.85 11.28
C TYR A 70 4.67 6.55 12.78
N ASP A 71 4.37 7.54 13.63
CA ASP A 71 4.37 7.37 15.08
C ASP A 71 3.33 6.33 15.52
N ILE A 72 2.13 6.33 14.93
CA ILE A 72 1.09 5.32 15.19
C ILE A 72 1.59 3.92 14.83
N LEU A 73 2.23 3.76 13.68
CA LEU A 73 2.78 2.49 13.23
C LEU A 73 3.86 2.01 14.22
N HIS A 74 4.79 2.89 14.58
CA HIS A 74 5.86 2.61 15.53
C HIS A 74 5.36 2.31 16.95
N GLU A 75 4.29 2.97 17.41
CA GLU A 75 3.67 2.72 18.73
C GLU A 75 3.01 1.34 18.82
N ASN A 76 2.63 0.75 17.69
CA ASN A 76 1.89 -0.51 17.61
C ASN A 76 2.70 -1.69 17.05
N ALA A 77 3.88 -1.43 16.51
CA ALA A 77 4.71 -2.46 15.88
C ALA A 77 5.25 -3.47 16.89
N LEU A 78 5.37 -4.72 16.42
CA LEU A 78 6.12 -5.78 17.09
C LEU A 78 7.47 -6.03 16.40
N GLY A 79 7.50 -5.90 15.07
CA GLY A 79 8.72 -5.85 14.26
C GLY A 79 9.18 -4.41 14.07
N PHE A 80 10.49 -4.19 14.03
CA PHE A 80 11.08 -2.85 13.91
C PHE A 80 12.05 -2.72 12.74
N ASP A 81 12.29 -3.76 11.96
CA ASP A 81 13.33 -3.76 10.92
C ASP A 81 13.07 -2.62 9.90
N ASP A 82 11.85 -2.55 9.38
CA ASP A 82 11.39 -1.49 8.48
C ASP A 82 11.36 -0.08 9.11
N LEU A 83 11.07 0.00 10.41
CA LEU A 83 11.02 1.27 11.14
C LEU A 83 12.43 1.79 11.44
N ASP A 84 13.36 0.90 11.77
CA ASP A 84 14.74 1.21 12.14
C ASP A 84 15.59 1.57 10.92
N GLY A 85 15.22 1.15 9.70
CA GLY A 85 15.89 1.59 8.48
C GLY A 85 15.46 2.97 7.96
N VAL A 86 14.45 3.60 8.57
CA VAL A 86 14.14 5.02 8.34
C VAL A 86 15.20 5.91 8.98
N ALA A 87 16.00 6.58 8.15
CA ALA A 87 17.13 7.39 8.62
C ALA A 87 16.87 8.91 8.58
N GLU A 88 17.59 9.65 9.43
CA GLU A 88 17.62 11.13 9.34
C GLU A 88 18.48 11.64 8.17
N SER A 89 19.36 10.79 7.63
CA SER A 89 20.35 11.11 6.62
C SER A 89 20.28 10.13 5.44
N MET A 90 20.58 10.59 4.23
CA MET A 90 20.60 9.73 3.04
C MET A 90 21.64 8.61 3.11
N ALA A 91 22.74 8.81 3.85
CA ALA A 91 23.84 7.86 3.90
C ALA A 91 23.54 6.64 4.78
N ASP A 92 22.59 6.80 5.70
CA ASP A 92 22.21 5.78 6.68
C ASP A 92 20.85 5.15 6.36
N ALA A 93 20.21 5.56 5.27
CA ALA A 93 18.93 5.02 4.83
C ALA A 93 19.07 3.53 4.48
N GLY A 94 18.19 2.70 5.06
CA GLY A 94 18.10 1.28 4.78
C GLY A 94 16.73 0.90 4.23
N GLU A 95 16.44 -0.40 4.31
CA GLU A 95 15.12 -0.97 4.12
C GLU A 95 14.14 -0.33 5.10
N GLY A 96 13.02 0.16 4.59
CA GLY A 96 12.04 0.80 5.44
C GLY A 96 10.75 1.09 4.71
N ILE A 97 9.94 1.98 5.28
CA ILE A 97 8.54 2.15 4.86
C ILE A 97 8.37 2.44 3.36
N SER A 98 7.56 1.59 2.74
CA SER A 98 7.06 1.74 1.39
C SER A 98 6.12 2.94 1.29
N TYR A 99 6.59 4.05 0.70
CA TYR A 99 5.83 5.30 0.58
C TYR A 99 5.37 5.61 -0.85
N ALA A 100 4.06 5.66 -1.09
CA ALA A 100 3.48 6.11 -2.36
C ALA A 100 2.54 7.32 -2.15
N GLU A 101 2.58 8.29 -3.05
CA GLU A 101 1.78 9.51 -2.97
C GLU A 101 1.22 9.86 -4.34
N ILE A 102 -0.05 10.25 -4.40
CA ILE A 102 -0.72 10.77 -5.60
C ILE A 102 -1.51 12.05 -5.31
N GLU A 103 -1.64 12.87 -6.34
CA GLU A 103 -2.62 13.96 -6.36
C GLU A 103 -4.02 13.41 -6.66
N LEU A 104 -5.01 13.97 -5.99
CA LEU A 104 -6.42 13.71 -6.23
C LEU A 104 -7.08 14.91 -6.89
N ASN A 105 -7.87 14.61 -7.93
CA ASN A 105 -8.73 15.59 -8.56
C ASN A 105 -9.92 15.89 -7.65
N ARG A 106 -10.05 17.16 -7.23
CA ARG A 106 -11.08 17.61 -6.29
C ARG A 106 -12.49 17.64 -6.89
N ASP A 107 -12.62 17.48 -8.21
CA ASP A 107 -13.92 17.41 -8.88
C ASP A 107 -14.58 16.02 -8.74
N PHE A 108 -13.83 15.02 -8.24
CA PHE A 108 -14.28 13.65 -8.05
C PHE A 108 -14.17 13.21 -6.59
N TYR A 109 -14.88 12.12 -6.25
CA TYR A 109 -14.65 11.43 -4.99
C TYR A 109 -13.23 10.84 -4.96
N PRO A 110 -12.62 10.70 -3.77
CA PRO A 110 -11.26 10.19 -3.64
C PRO A 110 -11.23 8.65 -3.77
N ASP A 111 -11.85 8.13 -4.82
CA ASP A 111 -11.89 6.70 -5.09
C ASP A 111 -10.54 6.24 -5.65
N ALA A 112 -10.08 5.07 -5.22
CA ALA A 112 -8.77 4.56 -5.59
C ALA A 112 -8.68 3.04 -5.54
N VAL A 113 -7.67 2.51 -6.22
CA VAL A 113 -7.20 1.13 -6.06
C VAL A 113 -5.85 1.17 -5.36
N VAL A 114 -5.71 0.37 -4.30
CA VAL A 114 -4.47 0.17 -3.54
C VAL A 114 -4.05 -1.28 -3.66
N VAL A 115 -2.81 -1.50 -4.09
CA VAL A 115 -2.17 -2.83 -4.14
C VAL A 115 -1.01 -2.81 -3.15
N ALA A 116 -0.96 -3.82 -2.28
CA ALA A 116 0.12 -4.02 -1.33
C ALA A 116 0.73 -5.41 -1.54
N PHE A 117 2.06 -5.46 -1.55
CA PHE A 117 2.83 -6.70 -1.62
C PHE A 117 3.28 -7.12 -0.21
N ASP A 118 3.68 -8.37 -0.11
CA ASP A 118 4.49 -8.98 0.97
C ASP A 118 5.40 -9.99 0.26
N THR A 119 6.69 -9.93 0.55
CA THR A 119 7.69 -10.82 -0.04
C THR A 119 8.17 -11.92 0.90
N TYR A 120 8.37 -13.10 0.30
CA TYR A 120 9.00 -14.21 1.00
C TYR A 120 10.14 -14.78 0.16
N CYS A 121 11.34 -14.22 0.35
CA CYS A 121 12.50 -14.42 -0.52
C CYS A 121 12.20 -14.00 -1.98
N GLY A 122 11.31 -13.03 -2.17
CA GLY A 122 10.79 -12.55 -3.47
C GLY A 122 11.37 -11.20 -3.92
N GLU A 123 12.24 -10.62 -3.12
CA GLU A 123 12.76 -9.25 -3.19
C GLU A 123 13.45 -8.99 -4.55
N SER A 124 14.10 -10.03 -5.09
CA SER A 124 14.81 -9.96 -6.39
C SER A 124 13.94 -9.62 -7.61
N PHE A 125 12.60 -9.72 -7.51
CA PHE A 125 11.70 -9.49 -8.66
C PHE A 125 10.48 -8.62 -8.36
N VAL A 126 10.09 -8.46 -7.09
CA VAL A 126 8.85 -7.75 -6.70
C VAL A 126 8.81 -6.30 -7.18
N SER A 127 9.95 -5.60 -7.21
CA SER A 127 10.00 -4.22 -7.71
C SER A 127 9.66 -4.14 -9.20
N ASP A 128 10.14 -5.09 -10.02
CA ASP A 128 9.77 -5.16 -11.45
C ASP A 128 8.28 -5.48 -11.62
N VAL A 129 7.73 -6.39 -10.81
CA VAL A 129 6.29 -6.72 -10.78
C VAL A 129 5.47 -5.47 -10.51
N ALA A 130 5.79 -4.74 -9.44
CA ALA A 130 5.07 -3.54 -9.05
C ALA A 130 5.15 -2.46 -10.14
N LEU A 131 6.34 -2.18 -10.68
CA LEU A 131 6.54 -1.21 -11.76
C LEU A 131 5.77 -1.58 -13.04
N LYS A 132 5.64 -2.86 -13.39
CA LYS A 132 4.84 -3.28 -14.55
C LYS A 132 3.35 -3.22 -14.30
N ALA A 133 2.90 -3.51 -13.09
CA ALA A 133 1.51 -3.30 -12.69
C ALA A 133 1.13 -1.82 -12.74
N THR A 134 2.01 -0.93 -12.27
CA THR A 134 1.89 0.53 -12.41
C THR A 134 1.76 0.96 -13.88
N LYS A 135 2.63 0.45 -14.76
CA LYS A 135 2.57 0.74 -16.21
C LYS A 135 1.32 0.20 -16.89
N ALA A 136 0.72 -0.88 -16.37
CA ALA A 136 -0.50 -1.45 -16.92
C ALA A 136 -1.74 -0.59 -16.65
N ILE A 137 -1.71 0.21 -15.58
CA ILE A 137 -2.82 1.10 -15.19
C ILE A 137 -2.61 2.55 -15.58
N GLU A 138 -1.35 2.98 -15.74
CA GLU A 138 -1.01 4.34 -16.13
C GLU A 138 -1.56 4.67 -17.53
N GLY A 139 -2.26 5.81 -17.64
CA GLY A 139 -2.83 6.30 -18.89
C GLY A 139 -4.14 5.61 -19.32
N MET A 140 -4.73 4.75 -18.48
CA MET A 140 -6.09 4.26 -18.70
C MET A 140 -7.11 5.41 -18.57
N ASP A 141 -8.23 5.30 -19.30
CA ASP A 141 -9.34 6.24 -19.19
C ASP A 141 -9.85 6.31 -17.74
N ASN A 142 -10.16 7.52 -17.26
CA ASN A 142 -10.67 7.81 -15.92
C ASN A 142 -9.74 7.38 -14.76
N VAL A 143 -8.46 7.14 -15.05
CA VAL A 143 -7.40 7.05 -14.04
C VAL A 143 -6.70 8.39 -13.96
N GLY A 144 -6.67 8.99 -12.77
CA GLY A 144 -6.08 10.31 -12.55
C GLY A 144 -4.55 10.23 -12.41
N CYS A 145 -4.09 9.91 -11.20
CA CYS A 145 -2.68 9.75 -10.87
C CYS A 145 -2.43 8.32 -10.39
N VAL A 146 -1.26 7.80 -10.75
CA VAL A 146 -0.76 6.50 -10.31
C VAL A 146 0.62 6.71 -9.68
N SER A 147 0.90 6.02 -8.59
CA SER A 147 2.20 6.03 -7.92
C SER A 147 2.56 4.64 -7.42
N CYS A 148 3.85 4.39 -7.30
CA CYS A 148 4.45 3.16 -6.77
C CYS A 148 5.53 3.55 -5.76
N SER A 149 5.66 2.79 -4.68
CA SER A 149 6.64 3.08 -3.63
C SER A 149 8.07 2.66 -3.98
N VAL A 150 8.29 1.85 -5.03
CA VAL A 150 9.63 1.39 -5.46
C VAL A 150 10.61 2.56 -5.54
N VAL A 151 11.79 2.36 -4.94
CA VAL A 151 12.85 3.36 -4.82
C VAL A 151 14.05 2.91 -5.66
N ASP A 152 14.58 3.79 -6.52
CA ASP A 152 15.75 3.48 -7.35
C ASP A 152 17.10 3.65 -6.63
N ASP A 153 17.14 4.44 -5.54
CA ASP A 153 18.35 4.71 -4.75
C ASP A 153 17.98 5.11 -3.30
N VAL A 154 17.61 6.37 -3.07
CA VAL A 154 17.16 6.87 -1.76
C VAL A 154 15.97 7.81 -1.94
N LYS A 155 14.95 7.67 -1.09
CA LYS A 155 13.74 8.48 -1.11
C LYS A 155 13.52 9.15 0.24
N LYS A 156 13.25 10.45 0.22
CA LYS A 156 12.80 11.19 1.40
C LYS A 156 11.29 11.04 1.58
N ILE A 157 10.86 10.57 2.74
CA ILE A 157 9.48 10.61 3.20
C ILE A 157 9.28 11.93 3.97
N PRO A 158 8.44 12.86 3.49
CA PRO A 158 8.21 14.15 4.14
C PRO A 158 7.76 13.97 5.59
N GLY A 159 8.38 14.71 6.52
CA GLY A 159 8.14 14.61 7.97
C GLY A 159 8.69 13.37 8.69
N VAL A 160 9.17 12.35 7.97
CA VAL A 160 9.55 11.05 8.55
C VAL A 160 11.05 10.82 8.48
N GLY A 161 11.64 10.73 7.28
CA GLY A 161 13.05 10.38 7.13
C GLY A 161 13.42 10.00 5.70
N TYR A 162 14.47 9.20 5.54
CA TYR A 162 14.95 8.65 4.28
C TYR A 162 14.92 7.11 4.32
N VAL A 163 14.51 6.51 3.21
CA VAL A 163 14.54 5.06 2.96
C VAL A 163 15.33 4.77 1.69
N SER A 164 15.91 3.58 1.57
CA SER A 164 16.73 3.19 0.42
C SER A 164 15.97 2.33 -0.60
N GLN A 165 16.67 1.92 -1.65
CA GLN A 165 16.25 0.89 -2.61
C GLN A 165 16.11 -0.52 -1.99
N ASP A 166 16.55 -0.71 -0.74
CA ASP A 166 16.45 -2.00 -0.06
C ASP A 166 15.01 -2.27 0.43
N THR A 167 14.14 -1.26 0.49
CA THR A 167 12.69 -1.45 0.71
C THR A 167 12.09 -2.38 -0.34
N ASP A 168 11.60 -3.53 0.10
CA ASP A 168 11.29 -4.70 -0.72
C ASP A 168 9.80 -5.08 -0.76
N ASP A 169 8.92 -4.34 -0.06
CA ASP A 169 7.47 -4.54 -0.17
C ASP A 169 6.67 -3.37 -0.75
N PRO A 170 6.58 -3.29 -2.11
CA PRO A 170 5.95 -2.17 -2.78
C PRO A 170 4.47 -1.96 -2.44
N VAL A 171 4.05 -0.71 -2.57
CA VAL A 171 2.65 -0.29 -2.57
C VAL A 171 2.38 0.49 -3.85
N ILE A 172 1.27 0.18 -4.50
CA ILE A 172 0.76 0.89 -5.67
C ILE A 172 -0.55 1.56 -5.29
N VAL A 173 -0.72 2.81 -5.70
CA VAL A 173 -1.97 3.54 -5.54
C VAL A 173 -2.35 4.22 -6.85
N ALA A 174 -3.60 4.10 -7.24
CA ALA A 174 -4.16 4.73 -8.43
C ALA A 174 -5.50 5.39 -8.12
N SER A 175 -5.64 6.68 -8.39
CA SER A 175 -6.93 7.36 -8.29
C SER A 175 -7.82 7.05 -9.47
N VAL A 176 -9.11 6.88 -9.19
CA VAL A 176 -10.12 6.52 -10.17
C VAL A 176 -11.21 7.59 -10.14
N GLU A 177 -11.37 8.31 -11.24
CA GLU A 177 -12.34 9.42 -11.36
C GLU A 177 -13.76 8.92 -11.67
N ASN A 178 -13.90 7.64 -12.03
CA ASN A 178 -15.18 7.00 -12.29
C ASN A 178 -15.31 5.64 -11.59
N THR A 179 -16.21 5.55 -10.62
CA THR A 179 -16.50 4.31 -9.86
C THR A 179 -16.75 3.07 -10.72
N GLY A 180 -17.28 3.23 -11.94
CA GLY A 180 -17.51 2.13 -12.88
C GLY A 180 -16.22 1.45 -13.36
N ASP A 181 -15.09 2.16 -13.31
CA ASP A 181 -13.81 1.71 -13.85
C ASP A 181 -12.89 1.10 -12.79
N VAL A 182 -13.26 1.16 -11.49
CA VAL A 182 -12.49 0.55 -10.39
C VAL A 182 -12.16 -0.92 -10.67
N GLY A 183 -13.14 -1.68 -11.18
CA GLY A 183 -12.93 -3.10 -11.53
C GLY A 183 -12.03 -3.31 -12.74
N VAL A 184 -12.01 -2.37 -13.69
CA VAL A 184 -11.14 -2.42 -14.88
C VAL A 184 -9.70 -2.12 -14.48
N VAL A 185 -9.49 -1.05 -13.70
CA VAL A 185 -8.18 -0.63 -13.18
C VAL A 185 -7.58 -1.72 -12.29
N ALA A 186 -8.35 -2.21 -11.31
CA ALA A 186 -7.90 -3.31 -10.46
C ALA A 186 -7.63 -4.59 -11.27
N GLY A 187 -8.48 -4.91 -12.24
CA GLY A 187 -8.29 -6.07 -13.11
C GLY A 187 -7.01 -6.00 -13.95
N ALA A 188 -6.66 -4.82 -14.46
CA ALA A 188 -5.43 -4.58 -15.19
C ALA A 188 -4.18 -4.75 -14.30
N ALA A 189 -4.19 -4.15 -13.09
CA ALA A 189 -3.12 -4.33 -12.12
C ALA A 189 -2.96 -5.81 -11.72
N ILE A 190 -4.05 -6.47 -11.29
CA ILE A 190 -4.05 -7.89 -10.89
C ILE A 190 -3.55 -8.77 -12.03
N GLY A 191 -4.02 -8.54 -13.26
CA GLY A 191 -3.62 -9.32 -14.43
C GLY A 191 -2.14 -9.16 -14.78
N ALA A 192 -1.61 -7.94 -14.67
CA ALA A 192 -0.18 -7.68 -14.87
C ALA A 192 0.68 -8.39 -13.82
N ILE A 193 0.24 -8.38 -12.56
CA ILE A 193 0.94 -9.05 -11.46
C ILE A 193 0.91 -10.57 -11.65
N LEU A 194 -0.27 -11.17 -11.84
CA LEU A 194 -0.43 -12.61 -12.04
C LEU A 194 0.20 -13.15 -13.33
N GLY A 195 0.64 -12.26 -14.23
CA GLY A 195 1.46 -12.64 -15.37
C GLY A 195 2.87 -13.10 -14.97
N TYR A 196 3.34 -12.75 -13.78
CA TYR A 196 4.60 -13.22 -13.22
C TYR A 196 4.45 -14.59 -12.55
N GLN A 197 5.53 -15.36 -12.60
CA GLN A 197 5.61 -16.60 -11.84
C GLN A 197 5.75 -16.28 -10.34
N ASN A 198 5.22 -17.16 -9.48
CA ASN A 198 5.33 -17.08 -8.02
C ASN A 198 4.72 -15.82 -7.37
N THR A 199 3.81 -15.12 -8.06
CA THR A 199 2.96 -14.09 -7.46
C THR A 199 1.59 -14.65 -7.13
N TYR A 200 1.04 -14.36 -5.95
CA TYR A 200 -0.24 -14.90 -5.52
C TYR A 200 -1.17 -13.81 -5.00
N LEU A 201 -2.34 -13.66 -5.64
CA LEU A 201 -3.41 -12.82 -5.12
C LEU A 201 -4.01 -13.46 -3.87
N VAL A 202 -3.97 -12.74 -2.76
CA VAL A 202 -4.55 -13.18 -1.48
C VAL A 202 -5.67 -12.25 -1.02
N LYS A 203 -6.48 -12.75 -0.09
CA LYS A 203 -7.46 -11.92 0.61
C LYS A 203 -6.76 -11.03 1.63
N ARG A 204 -7.36 -9.88 1.94
CA ARG A 204 -6.91 -9.05 3.05
C ARG A 204 -6.86 -9.90 4.34
N ASN A 205 -5.78 -9.76 5.11
CA ASN A 205 -5.51 -10.49 6.35
C ASN A 205 -5.18 -11.99 6.14
N THR A 206 -4.69 -12.36 4.96
CA THR A 206 -4.19 -13.72 4.70
C THR A 206 -2.73 -13.83 5.11
N PRO A 207 -2.34 -14.80 5.95
CA PRO A 207 -0.93 -15.06 6.29
C PRO A 207 -0.10 -15.48 5.07
N CYS A 208 1.19 -15.20 5.10
CA CYS A 208 2.17 -15.66 4.12
C CYS A 208 2.33 -17.19 4.19
N ASN A 209 1.55 -17.90 3.36
CA ASN A 209 1.56 -19.37 3.24
C ASN A 209 2.05 -19.79 1.85
N VAL A 210 3.18 -19.24 1.43
CA VAL A 210 3.80 -19.52 0.12
C VAL A 210 5.16 -20.18 0.28
N ILE A 211 5.70 -20.67 -0.84
CA ILE A 211 7.04 -21.26 -0.88
C ILE A 211 8.04 -20.11 -1.04
N PRO A 212 9.22 -20.13 -0.37
CA PRO A 212 10.28 -19.16 -0.60
C PRO A 212 10.58 -18.93 -2.10
N GLY A 213 10.85 -17.69 -2.48
CA GLY A 213 10.98 -17.27 -3.87
C GLY A 213 9.67 -16.76 -4.46
N SER A 214 8.77 -16.27 -3.61
CA SER A 214 7.41 -15.83 -3.97
C SER A 214 7.09 -14.45 -3.41
N ALA A 215 6.08 -13.82 -3.98
CA ALA A 215 5.45 -12.63 -3.42
C ALA A 215 3.93 -12.85 -3.36
N ILE A 216 3.30 -12.43 -2.28
CA ILE A 216 1.84 -12.34 -2.21
C ILE A 216 1.42 -10.88 -2.36
N PHE A 217 0.17 -10.66 -2.75
CA PHE A 217 -0.35 -9.31 -2.82
C PHE A 217 -1.85 -9.28 -2.54
N SER A 218 -2.31 -8.21 -1.91
CA SER A 218 -3.72 -7.93 -1.70
C SER A 218 -4.13 -6.65 -2.43
N VAL A 219 -5.40 -6.57 -2.82
CA VAL A 219 -5.93 -5.43 -3.57
C VAL A 219 -7.21 -4.93 -2.93
N SER A 220 -7.23 -3.64 -2.59
CA SER A 220 -8.36 -2.96 -2.00
C SER A 220 -8.82 -1.81 -2.90
N ALA A 221 -10.12 -1.57 -2.94
CA ALA A 221 -10.67 -0.31 -3.43
C ALA A 221 -11.03 0.59 -2.25
N ILE A 222 -10.73 1.88 -2.38
CA ILE A 222 -11.34 2.94 -1.59
C ILE A 222 -12.51 3.47 -2.43
N MET A 223 -13.73 3.35 -1.91
CA MET A 223 -14.92 3.87 -2.57
C MET A 223 -15.84 4.52 -1.56
N ASN A 224 -16.11 5.82 -1.71
CA ASN A 224 -16.92 6.58 -0.75
C ASN A 224 -16.44 6.37 0.71
N CYS A 225 -15.13 6.45 0.93
CA CYS A 225 -14.44 6.20 2.21
C CYS A 225 -14.66 4.79 2.82
N ASN A 226 -15.15 3.82 2.05
CA ASN A 226 -15.17 2.41 2.43
C ASN A 226 -13.99 1.69 1.80
N ILE A 227 -13.44 0.73 2.53
CA ILE A 227 -12.39 -0.16 2.04
C ILE A 227 -13.05 -1.47 1.62
N ILE A 228 -12.83 -1.88 0.38
CA ILE A 228 -13.42 -3.08 -0.21
C ILE A 228 -12.30 -3.99 -0.69
N ASP A 229 -12.19 -5.18 -0.11
CA ASP A 229 -11.27 -6.22 -0.60
C ASP A 229 -11.73 -6.73 -1.98
N LEU A 230 -10.93 -6.46 -3.00
CA LEU A 230 -11.23 -6.82 -4.39
C LEU A 230 -10.86 -8.26 -4.74
N SER A 231 -10.05 -8.93 -3.92
CA SER A 231 -9.65 -10.32 -4.16
C SER A 231 -10.87 -11.25 -4.23
N HIS A 232 -11.86 -11.02 -3.37
CA HIS A 232 -13.10 -11.78 -3.32
C HIS A 232 -13.87 -11.71 -4.64
N ALA A 233 -14.04 -10.50 -5.17
CA ALA A 233 -14.76 -10.25 -6.41
C ALA A 233 -13.99 -10.82 -7.61
N PHE A 234 -12.67 -10.60 -7.65
CA PHE A 234 -11.81 -11.10 -8.72
C PHE A 234 -11.81 -12.63 -8.78
N ILE A 235 -11.51 -13.30 -7.65
CA ILE A 235 -11.50 -14.76 -7.55
C ILE A 235 -12.85 -15.34 -7.95
N HIS A 236 -13.96 -14.70 -7.57
CA HIS A 236 -15.29 -15.17 -7.94
C HIS A 236 -15.56 -15.06 -9.46
N ARG A 237 -15.16 -13.94 -10.09
CA ARG A 237 -15.37 -13.69 -11.53
C ARG A 237 -14.46 -14.54 -12.43
N CYS A 238 -13.26 -14.87 -11.97
CA CYS A 238 -12.29 -15.65 -12.72
C CYS A 238 -12.46 -17.17 -12.58
N ARG A 239 -13.50 -17.63 -11.87
CA ARG A 239 -13.83 -19.06 -11.85
C ARG A 239 -14.20 -19.49 -13.26
N VAL A 240 -13.59 -20.59 -13.70
CA VAL A 240 -14.11 -21.32 -14.86
C VAL A 240 -15.52 -21.75 -14.49
N LEU A 241 -16.51 -21.24 -15.22
CA LEU A 241 -17.88 -21.72 -15.13
C LEU A 241 -17.90 -23.08 -15.83
N GLU A 242 -18.00 -24.15 -15.04
CA GLU A 242 -18.27 -25.51 -15.53
C GLU A 242 -19.76 -25.71 -15.81
#